data_AF-A0A7T9HFP4-F1
#
_entry.id   AF-A0A7T9HFP4-F1
#
_cell.length_a   1.000
_cell.length_b   1.000
_cell.length_c   1.000
_cell.angle_alpha   90.00
_cell.angle_beta   90.00
_cell.angle_gamma   90.00
#
_symmetry.space_group_name_H-M   'P 1'
#
loop_
_entity.id
_entity.type
_entity.pdbx_description
1 polymer ?
#
loop_
_entity_poly.entity_id
_entity_poly.type
_entity_poly.pdbx_seq_one_letter_code
_entity_poly.pdbx_strand_id
1 'polypeptide(L)'
;MSKVRIAQLSCGPEYSGVQNEIAEAARSVDAEIFFPDITLKDIRSGFDLFGLDVRSPDLKLAIARARALVEGTVDADAVFIATCFRCAEAAIVRNELRRYIHENSRLPVVSYSFTERTTAGTLLTRMEALTTIARRRALLAREVQEGLTLGVDSGSSTTKAIVMRDNQIIGTGWLPTTAVLKSAEDVIELALNEAGVSRDEIQAVGTTGYGRFLVGEKIGANLIQEELTVNSKGAVYLADSQHGPSTVIDIGGMDNKAISVQDGIPGTFTMGGICAGASGRFLEMTAKRLGVDITELGPLAMKGMSTMVPMNSYCIVFGTQSLVNALAAGSSQEDVAAAACHSVAEQVFEQQLQEVDIKEPVIMVGGTSLIQGLVRAMGDLLQTDIVVPHHSQYIGAVGSALLASGFIKDR
;
A
#
# COMPACT_ATOMS: atom_id res chain seq x y z
N MET A 1 22.87 -10.13 11.68
CA MET A 1 21.47 -10.28 12.17
C MET A 1 20.97 -11.63 11.69
N SER A 2 20.10 -12.30 12.43
CA SER A 2 19.42 -13.52 11.95
C SER A 2 18.49 -13.20 10.78
N LYS A 3 18.28 -14.17 9.89
CA LYS A 3 17.29 -14.07 8.82
C LYS A 3 15.88 -13.98 9.41
N VAL A 4 14.99 -13.22 8.76
CA VAL A 4 13.55 -13.27 9.11
C VAL A 4 13.02 -14.64 8.75
N ARG A 5 12.39 -15.33 9.70
CA ARG A 5 11.72 -16.61 9.48
C ARG A 5 10.26 -16.37 9.12
N ILE A 6 9.93 -16.58 7.84
CA ILE A 6 8.60 -16.40 7.29
C ILE A 6 7.89 -17.76 7.23
N ALA A 7 6.83 -17.92 8.02
CA ALA A 7 6.00 -19.11 7.96
C ALA A 7 5.09 -19.06 6.73
N GLN A 8 5.18 -20.09 5.88
CA GLN A 8 4.35 -20.23 4.69
C GLN A 8 3.10 -21.05 4.97
N LEU A 9 1.94 -20.44 4.73
CA LEU A 9 0.63 -21.09 4.77
C LEU A 9 0.05 -21.10 3.36
N SER A 10 0.07 -22.25 2.68
CA SER A 10 -0.27 -22.26 1.26
C SER A 10 -0.89 -23.55 0.77
N CYS A 11 -1.59 -23.46 -0.35
CA CYS A 11 -2.13 -24.59 -1.10
C CYS A 11 -1.78 -24.43 -2.59
N GLY A 12 -1.14 -25.44 -3.18
CA GLY A 12 -0.83 -25.49 -4.61
C GLY A 12 0.40 -24.76 -5.18
N PRO A 13 1.26 -24.02 -4.44
CA PRO A 13 2.36 -23.28 -5.08
C PRO A 13 3.42 -24.19 -5.71
N GLU A 14 3.65 -25.38 -5.15
CA GLU A 14 4.57 -26.38 -5.71
C GLU A 14 4.07 -26.90 -7.07
N TYR A 15 2.81 -27.32 -7.13
CA TYR A 15 2.17 -27.83 -8.36
C TYR A 15 2.02 -26.75 -9.45
N SER A 16 1.95 -25.48 -9.04
CA SER A 16 1.79 -24.35 -9.96
C SER A 16 3.13 -23.76 -10.43
N GLY A 17 4.26 -24.31 -9.97
CA GLY A 17 5.61 -23.80 -10.29
C GLY A 17 5.96 -22.47 -9.61
N VAL A 18 5.15 -21.99 -8.67
CA VAL A 18 5.31 -20.67 -8.04
C VAL A 18 6.20 -20.73 -6.78
N GLN A 19 6.41 -21.92 -6.20
CA GLN A 19 7.18 -22.06 -4.96
C GLN A 19 8.61 -21.49 -5.06
N ASN A 20 9.27 -21.67 -6.22
CA ASN A 20 10.62 -21.15 -6.44
C ASN A 20 10.64 -19.62 -6.45
N GLU A 21 9.64 -18.99 -7.04
CA GLU A 21 9.49 -17.54 -7.11
C GLU A 21 9.25 -16.93 -5.72
N ILE A 22 8.45 -17.61 -4.89
CA ILE A 22 8.23 -17.23 -3.49
C ILE A 22 9.55 -17.31 -2.70
N ALA A 23 10.27 -18.43 -2.83
CA ALA A 23 11.54 -18.64 -2.13
C ALA A 23 12.63 -17.65 -2.60
N GLU A 24 12.66 -17.33 -3.89
CA GLU A 24 13.57 -16.33 -4.46
C GLU A 24 13.26 -14.92 -3.93
N ALA A 25 11.98 -14.52 -3.91
CA ALA A 25 11.58 -13.23 -3.35
C ALA A 25 11.98 -13.10 -1.87
N ALA A 26 11.78 -14.15 -1.06
CA ALA A 26 12.20 -14.17 0.33
C ALA A 26 13.74 -14.06 0.49
N ARG A 27 14.51 -14.80 -0.31
CA ARG A 27 15.99 -14.72 -0.28
C ARG A 27 16.50 -13.34 -0.65
N SER A 28 15.87 -12.67 -1.60
CA SER A 28 16.24 -11.32 -2.05
C SER A 28 16.10 -10.25 -0.95
N VAL A 29 15.31 -10.51 0.09
CA VAL A 29 15.12 -9.62 1.25
C VAL A 29 15.78 -10.15 2.54
N ASP A 30 16.72 -11.08 2.39
CA ASP A 30 17.41 -11.76 3.50
C ASP A 30 16.43 -12.42 4.51
N ALA A 31 15.39 -13.06 3.97
CA ALA A 31 14.46 -13.90 4.71
C ALA A 31 14.57 -15.37 4.31
N GLU A 32 14.11 -16.23 5.21
CA GLU A 32 13.96 -17.66 4.99
C GLU A 32 12.47 -17.99 5.07
N ILE A 33 11.96 -18.63 4.02
CA ILE A 33 10.59 -19.16 4.03
C ILE A 33 10.63 -20.62 4.46
N PHE A 34 9.73 -21.00 5.37
CA PHE A 34 9.62 -22.37 5.87
C PHE A 34 8.17 -22.76 6.09
N PHE A 35 7.92 -24.07 6.10
CA PHE A 35 6.62 -24.60 6.45
C PHE A 35 6.60 -24.96 7.95
N PRO A 36 5.65 -24.43 8.75
CA PRO A 36 5.53 -24.83 10.15
C PRO A 36 5.32 -26.35 10.30
N ASP A 37 6.15 -26.98 11.12
CA ASP A 37 6.07 -28.40 11.43
C ASP A 37 4.97 -28.63 12.47
N ILE A 38 4.00 -29.49 12.14
CA ILE A 38 2.86 -29.82 13.00
C ILE A 38 2.60 -31.33 12.98
N THR A 39 1.92 -31.85 14.00
CA THR A 39 1.60 -33.28 14.10
C THR A 39 0.26 -33.60 13.42
N LEU A 40 0.06 -34.88 13.06
CA LEU A 40 -1.22 -35.35 12.51
C LEU A 40 -2.40 -35.14 13.47
N LYS A 41 -2.16 -35.06 14.79
CA LYS A 41 -3.19 -34.81 15.79
C LYS A 41 -3.73 -33.39 15.67
N ASP A 42 -2.87 -32.43 15.38
CA ASP A 42 -3.20 -31.00 15.29
C ASP A 42 -4.17 -30.75 14.13
N ILE A 43 -3.95 -31.42 13.00
CA ILE A 43 -4.82 -31.36 11.82
C ILE A 43 -6.26 -31.75 12.18
N ARG A 44 -6.48 -32.81 12.97
CA ARG A 44 -7.82 -33.31 13.30
C ARG A 44 -8.62 -32.42 14.25
N SER A 45 -7.95 -31.49 14.94
CA SER A 45 -8.55 -30.65 15.99
C SER A 45 -8.75 -29.18 15.57
N GLY A 46 -8.39 -28.80 14.35
CA GLY A 46 -8.37 -27.41 13.88
C GLY A 46 -9.60 -26.94 13.10
N PHE A 47 -10.52 -27.82 12.71
CA PHE A 47 -11.60 -27.48 11.76
C PHE A 47 -12.74 -26.66 12.37
N ASP A 48 -13.06 -26.91 13.64
CA ASP A 48 -14.18 -26.24 14.31
C ASP A 48 -13.93 -24.72 14.48
N LEU A 49 -12.66 -24.30 14.45
CA LEU A 49 -12.23 -22.92 14.69
C LEU A 49 -12.58 -21.95 13.57
N PHE A 50 -12.61 -22.43 12.33
CA PHE A 50 -12.87 -21.61 11.14
C PHE A 50 -14.31 -21.76 10.62
N GLY A 51 -15.13 -22.64 11.24
CA GLY A 51 -16.49 -22.92 10.80
C GLY A 51 -16.61 -23.46 9.37
N LEU A 52 -15.50 -23.95 8.80
CA LEU A 52 -15.35 -24.32 7.39
C LEU A 52 -14.71 -25.71 7.29
N ASP A 53 -15.46 -26.71 6.81
CA ASP A 53 -14.89 -28.01 6.43
C ASP A 53 -14.46 -27.98 4.97
N VAL A 54 -13.17 -27.76 4.77
CA VAL A 54 -12.55 -27.66 3.44
C VAL A 54 -12.19 -29.03 2.89
N ARG A 55 -12.25 -29.27 1.58
CA ARG A 55 -11.89 -30.57 1.00
C ARG A 55 -10.39 -30.76 0.82
N SER A 56 -9.66 -29.70 0.51
CA SER A 56 -8.22 -29.76 0.22
C SER A 56 -7.38 -30.09 1.46
N PRO A 57 -6.57 -31.17 1.46
CA PRO A 57 -5.63 -31.47 2.54
C PRO A 57 -4.63 -30.35 2.83
N ASP A 58 -4.17 -29.64 1.80
CA ASP A 58 -3.23 -28.52 1.94
C ASP A 58 -3.88 -27.34 2.67
N LEU A 59 -5.17 -27.07 2.42
CA LEU A 59 -5.92 -26.04 3.13
C LEU A 59 -6.15 -26.45 4.59
N LYS A 60 -6.45 -27.73 4.84
CA LYS A 60 -6.53 -28.28 6.20
C LYS A 60 -5.21 -28.10 6.96
N LEU A 61 -4.09 -28.33 6.27
CA LEU A 61 -2.75 -28.16 6.82
C LEU A 61 -2.44 -26.68 7.11
N ALA A 62 -2.80 -25.77 6.20
CA ALA A 62 -2.62 -24.33 6.39
C ALA A 62 -3.39 -23.81 7.63
N ILE A 63 -4.62 -24.29 7.83
CA ILE A 63 -5.45 -24.02 9.02
C ILE A 63 -4.76 -24.47 10.31
N ALA A 64 -4.29 -25.72 10.36
CA ALA A 64 -3.63 -26.25 11.54
C ALA A 64 -2.30 -25.53 11.84
N ARG A 65 -1.55 -25.14 10.80
CA ARG A 65 -0.31 -24.38 10.94
C ARG A 65 -0.55 -22.96 11.45
N ALA A 66 -1.59 -22.27 10.98
CA ALA A 66 -1.98 -20.96 11.51
C ALA A 66 -2.30 -21.02 13.00
N ARG A 67 -3.02 -22.07 13.42
CA ARG A 67 -3.28 -22.32 14.84
C ARG A 67 -1.99 -22.49 15.64
N ALA A 68 -1.06 -23.31 15.15
CA ALA A 68 0.22 -23.53 15.81
C ALA A 68 1.04 -22.24 15.99
N LEU A 69 1.02 -21.35 14.99
CA LEU A 69 1.67 -20.03 15.04
C LEU A 69 1.00 -19.12 16.09
N VAL A 70 -0.32 -19.07 16.12
CA VAL A 70 -1.08 -18.24 17.09
C VAL A 70 -0.94 -18.75 18.52
N GLU A 71 -0.94 -20.07 18.72
CA GLU A 71 -0.75 -20.70 20.04
C GLU A 71 0.72 -20.63 20.51
N GLY A 72 1.65 -20.17 19.66
CA GLY A 72 3.07 -20.07 19.98
C GLY A 72 3.78 -21.42 20.10
N THR A 73 3.24 -22.48 19.48
CA THR A 73 3.91 -23.79 19.43
C THR A 73 4.98 -23.85 18.34
N VAL A 74 4.90 -22.95 17.36
CA VAL A 74 5.93 -22.73 16.34
C VAL A 74 6.27 -21.25 16.28
N ASP A 75 7.56 -20.92 16.43
CA ASP A 75 8.04 -19.54 16.32
C ASP A 75 8.25 -19.13 14.86
N ALA A 76 7.74 -17.95 14.50
CA ALA A 76 7.98 -17.26 13.25
C ALA A 76 8.05 -15.74 13.48
N ASP A 77 8.74 -15.03 12.60
CA ASP A 77 8.81 -13.57 12.63
C ASP A 77 7.69 -12.92 11.80
N ALA A 78 7.13 -13.68 10.85
CA ALA A 78 6.17 -13.21 9.86
C ALA A 78 5.42 -14.39 9.22
N VAL A 79 4.27 -14.12 8.59
CA VAL A 79 3.46 -15.12 7.88
C VAL A 79 3.20 -14.70 6.44
N PHE A 80 3.40 -15.64 5.52
CA PHE A 80 3.04 -15.49 4.11
C PHE A 80 1.97 -16.52 3.74
N ILE A 81 0.77 -16.04 3.42
CA ILE A 81 -0.38 -16.85 3.02
C ILE A 81 -0.50 -16.82 1.50
N ALA A 82 -0.44 -17.97 0.83
CA ALA A 82 -0.45 -18.05 -0.62
C ALA A 82 -1.40 -19.13 -1.15
N THR A 83 -2.41 -18.75 -1.93
CA THR A 83 -3.31 -19.72 -2.58
C THR A 83 -3.57 -19.38 -4.04
N CYS A 84 -3.96 -20.39 -4.83
CA CYS A 84 -4.29 -20.21 -6.25
C CYS A 84 -5.55 -19.34 -6.42
N PHE A 85 -5.51 -18.42 -7.38
CA PHE A 85 -6.61 -17.51 -7.66
C PHE A 85 -7.91 -18.18 -8.13
N ARG A 86 -7.85 -19.41 -8.65
CA ARG A 86 -8.99 -20.11 -9.27
C ARG A 86 -9.90 -20.84 -8.26
N CYS A 87 -9.43 -21.06 -7.05
CA CYS A 87 -10.13 -21.90 -6.08
C CYS A 87 -10.90 -21.02 -5.08
N ALA A 88 -12.23 -21.04 -5.17
CA ALA A 88 -13.11 -20.29 -4.24
C ALA A 88 -12.88 -20.71 -2.78
N GLU A 89 -12.75 -22.01 -2.52
CA GLU A 89 -12.42 -22.54 -1.19
C GLU A 89 -11.10 -21.98 -0.66
N ALA A 90 -10.09 -21.87 -1.54
CA ALA A 90 -8.78 -21.34 -1.16
C ALA A 90 -8.78 -19.81 -0.97
N ALA A 91 -9.69 -19.09 -1.62
CA ALA A 91 -9.90 -17.65 -1.38
C ALA A 91 -10.53 -17.41 -0.01
N ILE A 92 -11.57 -18.18 0.34
CA ILE A 92 -12.22 -18.11 1.66
C ILE A 92 -11.20 -18.43 2.77
N VAL A 93 -10.50 -19.56 2.65
CA VAL A 93 -9.48 -19.96 3.65
C VAL A 93 -8.38 -18.90 3.77
N ARG A 94 -7.88 -18.36 2.65
CA ARG A 94 -6.85 -17.31 2.71
C ARG A 94 -7.30 -16.08 3.51
N ASN A 95 -8.53 -15.62 3.30
CA ASN A 95 -9.10 -14.50 4.05
C ASN A 95 -9.28 -14.83 5.54
N GLU A 96 -9.83 -16.01 5.84
CA GLU A 96 -10.05 -16.42 7.23
C GLU A 96 -8.73 -16.65 8.00
N LEU A 97 -7.72 -17.26 7.37
CA LEU A 97 -6.39 -17.43 7.96
C LEU A 97 -5.77 -16.08 8.32
N ARG A 98 -5.85 -15.12 7.39
CA ARG A 98 -5.34 -13.77 7.59
C ARG A 98 -6.01 -13.11 8.77
N ARG A 99 -7.34 -13.12 8.80
CA ARG A 99 -8.15 -12.55 9.88
C ARG A 99 -7.83 -13.20 11.23
N TYR A 100 -7.82 -14.53 11.28
CA TYR A 100 -7.50 -15.29 12.49
C TYR A 100 -6.13 -14.94 13.07
N ILE A 101 -5.09 -14.89 12.24
CA ILE A 101 -3.73 -14.54 12.70
C ILE A 101 -3.67 -13.08 13.15
N HIS A 102 -4.35 -12.17 12.44
CA HIS A 102 -4.39 -10.76 12.80
C HIS A 102 -5.11 -10.50 14.13
N GLU A 103 -6.26 -11.14 14.38
CA GLU A 103 -7.05 -10.97 15.60
C GLU A 103 -6.38 -11.59 16.84
N ASN A 104 -5.56 -12.65 16.65
CA ASN A 104 -5.04 -13.46 17.76
C ASN A 104 -3.51 -13.41 17.92
N SER A 105 -2.79 -12.68 17.07
CA SER A 105 -1.34 -12.54 17.17
C SER A 105 -0.85 -11.15 16.74
N ARG A 106 0.44 -10.89 16.95
CA ARG A 106 1.12 -9.68 16.45
C ARG A 106 2.00 -9.98 15.23
N LEU A 107 1.87 -11.16 14.65
CA LEU A 107 2.66 -11.54 13.49
C LEU A 107 2.21 -10.71 12.28
N PRO A 108 3.13 -10.08 11.53
CA PRO A 108 2.77 -9.45 10.27
C PRO A 108 2.40 -10.53 9.25
N VAL A 109 1.35 -10.25 8.48
CA VAL A 109 0.77 -11.20 7.52
C VAL A 109 0.70 -10.56 6.14
N VAL A 110 1.20 -11.27 5.14
CA VAL A 110 0.92 -10.99 3.74
C VAL A 110 0.07 -12.11 3.17
N SER A 111 -1.04 -11.74 2.55
CA SER A 111 -1.89 -12.64 1.76
C SER A 111 -1.64 -12.41 0.28
N TYR A 112 -1.53 -13.48 -0.50
CA TYR A 112 -1.34 -13.38 -1.94
C TYR A 112 -2.11 -14.47 -2.70
N SER A 113 -2.83 -14.03 -3.73
CA SER A 113 -3.52 -14.88 -4.68
C SER A 113 -2.64 -15.07 -5.92
N PHE A 114 -1.96 -16.22 -6.04
CA PHE A 114 -1.02 -16.45 -7.13
C PHE A 114 -1.68 -16.97 -8.41
N THR A 115 -1.00 -16.71 -9.53
CA THR A 115 -1.27 -17.29 -10.86
C THR A 115 -0.06 -18.08 -11.33
N GLU A 116 -0.16 -18.85 -12.41
CA GLU A 116 1.00 -19.55 -12.99
C GLU A 116 2.07 -18.58 -13.55
N ARG A 117 1.77 -17.27 -13.61
CA ARG A 117 2.68 -16.22 -14.08
C ARG A 117 3.27 -15.37 -12.94
N THR A 118 2.98 -15.71 -11.69
CA THR A 118 3.58 -15.00 -10.54
C THR A 118 5.10 -15.12 -10.60
N THR A 119 5.80 -13.99 -10.46
CA THR A 119 7.26 -13.92 -10.44
C THR A 119 7.77 -13.37 -9.11
N ALA A 120 9.03 -13.63 -8.79
CA ALA A 120 9.70 -13.11 -7.60
C ALA A 120 9.66 -11.57 -7.57
N GLY A 121 9.82 -10.91 -8.71
CA GLY A 121 9.69 -9.46 -8.83
C GLY A 121 8.30 -8.93 -8.44
N THR A 122 7.23 -9.69 -8.70
CA THR A 122 5.86 -9.31 -8.29
C THR A 122 5.67 -9.43 -6.77
N LEU A 123 6.42 -10.33 -6.14
CA LEU A 123 6.37 -10.60 -4.70
C LEU A 123 7.34 -9.73 -3.90
N LEU A 124 8.38 -9.19 -4.55
CA LEU A 124 9.51 -8.54 -3.89
C LEU A 124 9.08 -7.45 -2.90
N THR A 125 8.29 -6.48 -3.33
CA THR A 125 7.83 -5.38 -2.47
C THR A 125 6.99 -5.87 -1.29
N ARG A 126 6.20 -6.93 -1.48
CA ARG A 126 5.42 -7.55 -0.39
C ARG A 126 6.35 -8.21 0.63
N MET A 127 7.39 -8.89 0.17
CA MET A 127 8.39 -9.51 1.03
C MET A 127 9.25 -8.45 1.74
N GLU A 128 9.61 -7.36 1.07
CA GLU A 128 10.31 -6.22 1.68
C GLU A 128 9.47 -5.60 2.81
N ALA A 129 8.19 -5.34 2.56
CA ALA A 129 7.29 -4.80 3.59
C ALA A 129 7.13 -5.77 4.77
N LEU A 130 6.88 -7.06 4.48
CA LEU A 130 6.73 -8.10 5.50
C LEU A 130 7.97 -8.22 6.40
N THR A 131 9.16 -8.26 5.80
CA THR A 131 10.43 -8.31 6.54
C THR A 131 10.73 -7.02 7.28
N THR A 132 10.33 -5.88 6.74
CA THR A 132 10.46 -4.58 7.41
C THR A 132 9.60 -4.52 8.66
N ILE A 133 8.33 -4.94 8.59
CA ILE A 133 7.44 -4.95 9.76
C ILE A 133 7.99 -5.89 10.84
N ALA A 134 8.49 -7.05 10.45
CA ALA A 134 9.11 -8.00 11.37
C ALA A 134 10.40 -7.47 12.02
N ARG A 135 11.33 -6.90 11.23
CA ARG A 135 12.67 -6.50 11.72
C ARG A 135 12.72 -5.12 12.36
N ARG A 136 11.94 -4.18 11.84
CA ARG A 136 12.05 -2.74 12.13
C ARG A 136 10.85 -2.22 12.92
N ARG A 137 10.16 -3.07 13.68
CA ARG A 137 9.00 -2.68 14.49
C ARG A 137 9.29 -1.50 15.42
N ALA A 138 10.47 -1.44 16.04
CA ALA A 138 10.88 -0.31 16.88
C ALA A 138 11.02 1.00 16.09
N LEU A 139 11.51 0.94 14.85
CA LEU A 139 11.58 2.11 13.97
C LEU A 139 10.18 2.56 13.55
N LEU A 140 9.30 1.61 13.20
CA LEU A 140 7.91 1.87 12.82
C LEU A 140 7.05 2.36 14.00
N ALA A 141 7.44 2.09 15.25
CA ALA A 141 6.78 2.60 16.44
C ALA A 141 7.16 4.07 16.76
N ARG A 142 8.04 4.72 15.99
CA ARG A 142 8.27 6.17 16.16
C ARG A 142 7.00 6.95 15.84
N GLU A 143 6.66 7.86 16.74
CA GLU A 143 5.49 8.74 16.64
C GLU A 143 5.87 10.20 16.39
N VAL A 144 7.12 10.56 16.68
CA VAL A 144 7.63 11.93 16.52
C VAL A 144 8.77 11.95 15.51
N GLN A 145 8.91 13.05 14.79
CA GLN A 145 10.08 13.40 14.00
C GLN A 145 10.92 14.38 14.83
N GLU A 146 12.23 14.14 14.90
CA GLU A 146 13.17 14.94 15.69
C GLU A 146 14.31 15.44 14.80
N GLY A 147 14.83 16.63 15.11
CA GLY A 147 15.95 17.22 14.38
C GLY A 147 15.57 17.64 12.96
N LEU A 148 16.56 17.96 12.14
CA LEU A 148 16.38 18.40 10.75
C LEU A 148 16.59 17.23 9.79
N THR A 149 15.52 16.76 9.16
CA THR A 149 15.56 15.61 8.26
C THR A 149 14.92 15.88 6.90
N LEU A 150 15.42 15.18 5.88
CA LEU A 150 14.89 15.18 4.52
C LEU A 150 14.27 13.83 4.19
N GLY A 151 13.06 13.83 3.65
CA GLY A 151 12.43 12.64 3.09
C GLY A 151 12.17 12.83 1.60
N VAL A 152 12.44 11.80 0.79
CA VAL A 152 12.23 11.82 -0.67
C VAL A 152 11.42 10.61 -1.10
N ASP A 153 10.26 10.86 -1.70
CA ASP A 153 9.43 9.83 -2.36
C ASP A 153 9.62 9.94 -3.88
N SER A 154 10.32 8.97 -4.47
CA SER A 154 10.44 8.86 -5.92
C SER A 154 9.42 7.87 -6.48
N GLY A 155 8.18 8.34 -6.65
CA GLY A 155 7.09 7.58 -7.22
C GLY A 155 7.20 7.35 -8.74
N SER A 156 6.21 6.66 -9.30
CA SER A 156 6.13 6.35 -10.73
C SER A 156 5.67 7.54 -11.59
N SER A 157 4.83 8.42 -11.04
CA SER A 157 4.28 9.59 -11.75
C SER A 157 4.84 10.91 -11.23
N THR A 158 5.10 11.00 -9.93
CA THR A 158 5.58 12.23 -9.29
C THR A 158 6.61 11.93 -8.21
N THR A 159 7.62 12.79 -8.14
CA THR A 159 8.67 12.77 -7.13
C THR A 159 8.38 13.90 -6.13
N LYS A 160 8.58 13.64 -4.84
CA LYS A 160 8.34 14.61 -3.78
C LYS A 160 9.48 14.63 -2.79
N ALA A 161 9.73 15.79 -2.20
CA ALA A 161 10.64 15.98 -1.08
C ALA A 161 9.96 16.78 0.03
N ILE A 162 10.31 16.45 1.27
CA ILE A 162 9.85 17.12 2.48
C ILE A 162 11.05 17.35 3.38
N VAL A 163 11.21 18.58 3.86
CA VAL A 163 12.13 18.92 4.95
C VAL A 163 11.31 19.10 6.22
N MET A 164 11.68 18.37 7.27
CA MET A 164 11.05 18.48 8.59
C MET A 164 12.04 18.92 9.66
N ARG A 165 11.57 19.73 10.59
CA ARG A 165 12.26 20.09 11.84
C ARG A 165 11.31 19.89 13.02
N ASP A 166 11.66 18.99 13.93
CA ASP A 166 10.94 18.76 15.19
C ASP A 166 9.40 18.70 15.02
N ASN A 167 8.94 17.74 14.22
CA ASN A 167 7.56 17.48 13.80
C ASN A 167 6.96 18.46 12.79
N GLN A 168 7.61 19.57 12.49
CA GLN A 168 7.09 20.57 11.55
C GLN A 168 7.62 20.34 10.15
N ILE A 169 6.72 20.35 9.16
CA ILE A 169 7.11 20.46 7.75
C ILE A 169 7.49 21.92 7.49
N ILE A 170 8.74 22.15 7.09
CA ILE A 170 9.27 23.50 6.84
C ILE A 170 9.60 23.74 5.37
N GLY A 171 9.58 22.70 4.53
CA GLY A 171 9.77 22.85 3.09
C GLY A 171 9.25 21.65 2.31
N THR A 172 8.77 21.92 1.10
CA THR A 172 8.09 20.96 0.24
C THR A 172 8.58 21.07 -1.20
N GLY A 173 8.61 19.94 -1.90
CA GLY A 173 8.90 19.89 -3.33
C GLY A 173 8.07 18.81 -3.99
N TRP A 174 7.41 19.11 -5.10
CA TRP A 174 6.58 18.15 -5.83
C TRP A 174 6.62 18.42 -7.33
N LEU A 175 7.15 17.47 -8.09
CA LEU A 175 7.27 17.56 -9.54
C LEU A 175 6.92 16.23 -10.23
N PRO A 176 6.53 16.25 -11.51
CA PRO A 176 6.41 15.03 -12.31
C PRO A 176 7.73 14.26 -12.37
N THR A 177 7.66 12.94 -12.21
CA THR A 177 8.83 12.08 -12.37
C THR A 177 9.13 11.92 -13.85
N THR A 178 10.26 12.45 -14.28
CA THR A 178 10.76 12.28 -15.65
C THR A 178 12.07 11.51 -15.62
N ALA A 179 13.21 12.20 -15.60
CA ALA A 179 14.49 11.59 -15.27
C ALA A 179 14.58 11.46 -13.74
N VAL A 180 14.53 10.23 -13.21
CA VAL A 180 14.42 9.92 -11.77
C VAL A 180 15.39 10.74 -10.91
N LEU A 181 16.69 10.71 -11.23
CA LEU A 181 17.71 11.44 -10.46
C LEU A 181 17.58 12.96 -10.57
N LYS A 182 17.27 13.48 -11.76
CA LYS A 182 17.10 14.91 -11.96
C LYS A 182 15.85 15.42 -11.23
N SER A 183 14.74 14.70 -11.37
CA SER A 183 13.47 15.04 -10.70
C SER A 183 13.65 15.03 -9.19
N ALA A 184 14.43 14.09 -8.65
CA ALA A 184 14.78 14.05 -7.23
C ALA A 184 15.62 15.25 -6.79
N GLU A 185 16.68 15.60 -7.53
CA GLU A 185 17.50 16.78 -7.20
C GLU A 185 16.68 18.07 -7.27
N ASP A 186 15.85 18.24 -8.32
CA ASP A 186 15.00 19.42 -8.50
C ASP A 186 14.00 19.58 -7.33
N VAL A 187 13.34 18.51 -6.87
CA VAL A 187 12.41 18.61 -5.73
C VAL A 187 13.12 18.81 -4.39
N ILE A 188 14.34 18.26 -4.23
CA ILE A 188 15.14 18.48 -3.03
C ILE A 188 15.54 19.95 -2.95
N GLU A 189 15.99 20.53 -4.06
CA GLU A 189 16.33 21.96 -4.13
C GLU A 189 15.13 22.85 -3.78
N LEU A 190 13.95 22.56 -4.33
CA LEU A 190 12.71 23.27 -3.98
C LEU A 190 12.41 23.21 -2.48
N ALA A 191 12.46 22.01 -1.89
CA ALA A 191 12.14 21.82 -0.48
C ALA A 191 13.17 22.49 0.46
N LEU A 192 14.46 22.44 0.11
CA LEU A 192 15.52 23.11 0.87
C LEU A 192 15.41 24.63 0.79
N ASN A 193 15.12 25.17 -0.40
CA ASN A 193 14.92 26.60 -0.61
C ASN A 193 13.71 27.13 0.16
N GLU A 194 12.58 26.41 0.14
CA GLU A 194 11.39 26.77 0.94
C GLU A 194 11.70 26.73 2.45
N ALA A 195 12.47 25.74 2.90
CA ALA A 195 12.89 25.60 4.29
C ALA A 195 13.96 26.62 4.73
N GLY A 196 14.63 27.28 3.79
CA GLY A 196 15.74 28.20 4.09
C GLY A 196 16.94 27.52 4.74
N VAL A 197 17.21 26.25 4.39
CA VAL A 197 18.33 25.45 4.92
C VAL A 197 19.20 24.91 3.80
N SER A 198 20.48 24.71 4.09
CA SER A 198 21.41 24.05 3.18
C SER A 198 21.38 22.53 3.33
N ARG A 199 21.84 21.82 2.29
CA ARG A 199 21.91 20.36 2.29
C ARG A 199 22.82 19.80 3.38
N ASP A 200 23.88 20.53 3.74
CA ASP A 200 24.86 20.11 4.76
C ASP A 200 24.30 20.18 6.19
N GLU A 201 23.20 20.92 6.41
CA GLU A 201 22.51 20.97 7.70
C GLU A 201 21.59 19.77 7.94
N ILE A 202 21.24 19.01 6.89
CA ILE A 202 20.35 17.85 7.01
C ILE A 202 21.05 16.73 7.80
N GLN A 203 20.46 16.35 8.94
CA GLN A 203 21.05 15.40 9.88
C GLN A 203 20.78 13.94 9.50
N ALA A 204 19.65 13.68 8.83
CA ALA A 204 19.34 12.37 8.27
C ALA A 204 18.43 12.47 7.05
N VAL A 205 18.60 11.53 6.13
CA VAL A 205 17.85 11.45 4.87
C VAL A 205 17.18 10.09 4.73
N GLY A 206 15.89 10.09 4.38
CA GLY A 206 15.12 8.90 4.04
C GLY A 206 14.66 8.93 2.58
N THR A 207 14.65 7.77 1.92
CA THR A 207 14.09 7.61 0.57
C THR A 207 13.09 6.46 0.48
N THR A 208 12.04 6.68 -0.31
CA THR A 208 11.00 5.70 -0.63
C THR A 208 10.51 5.80 -2.07
N GLY A 209 9.52 4.96 -2.41
CA GLY A 209 8.95 4.83 -3.75
C GLY A 209 9.76 3.92 -4.67
N TYR A 210 9.34 3.88 -5.94
CA TYR A 210 9.93 3.07 -7.01
C TYR A 210 11.41 3.40 -7.27
N GLY A 211 11.78 4.69 -7.20
CA GLY A 211 13.14 5.17 -7.44
C GLY A 211 14.07 5.15 -6.22
N ARG A 212 13.62 4.65 -5.06
CA ARG A 212 14.29 4.81 -3.76
C ARG A 212 15.74 4.39 -3.70
N PHE A 213 16.09 3.29 -4.39
CA PHE A 213 17.46 2.75 -4.36
C PHE A 213 18.39 3.67 -5.14
N LEU A 214 18.04 4.00 -6.38
CA LEU A 214 18.81 4.89 -7.24
C LEU A 214 18.99 6.28 -6.62
N VAL A 215 17.91 6.85 -6.08
CA VAL A 215 17.95 8.15 -5.40
C VAL A 215 18.73 8.06 -4.09
N GLY A 216 18.44 7.05 -3.27
CA GLY A 216 19.07 6.86 -1.96
C GLY A 216 20.57 6.67 -2.02
N GLU A 217 21.07 5.85 -2.95
CA GLU A 217 22.50 5.67 -3.20
C GLU A 217 23.16 6.98 -3.65
N LYS A 218 22.49 7.75 -4.53
CA LYS A 218 23.01 9.01 -5.04
C LYS A 218 23.14 10.09 -3.97
N ILE A 219 22.18 10.15 -3.04
CA ILE A 219 22.12 11.21 -2.02
C ILE A 219 22.69 10.78 -0.67
N GLY A 220 23.17 9.54 -0.54
CA GLY A 220 23.73 9.02 0.71
C GLY A 220 22.67 8.81 1.80
N ALA A 221 21.49 8.32 1.44
CA ALA A 221 20.37 8.17 2.37
C ALA A 221 20.68 7.22 3.54
N ASN A 222 20.31 7.64 4.75
CA ASN A 222 20.43 6.83 5.96
C ASN A 222 19.39 5.70 5.99
N LEU A 223 18.22 5.95 5.40
CA LEU A 223 17.12 5.01 5.30
C LEU A 223 16.66 4.91 3.84
N ILE A 224 16.74 3.71 3.25
CA ILE A 224 16.11 3.39 1.97
C ILE A 224 15.04 2.34 2.28
N GLN A 225 13.77 2.70 2.13
CA GLN A 225 12.66 1.89 2.62
C GLN A 225 11.52 1.82 1.60
N GLU A 226 10.93 0.64 1.45
CA GLU A 226 9.78 0.44 0.56
C GLU A 226 8.56 1.25 1.00
N GLU A 227 7.65 1.53 0.07
CA GLU A 227 6.60 2.54 0.25
C GLU A 227 5.39 2.11 1.10
N LEU A 228 5.07 0.82 1.23
CA LEU A 228 3.93 0.36 2.04
C LEU A 228 4.11 0.77 3.50
N THR A 229 5.26 0.47 4.09
CA THR A 229 5.56 0.82 5.48
C THR A 229 5.76 2.32 5.68
N VAL A 230 6.39 2.99 4.72
CA VAL A 230 6.66 4.43 4.81
C VAL A 230 5.38 5.26 4.62
N ASN A 231 4.59 4.94 3.59
CA ASN A 231 3.37 5.68 3.26
C ASN A 231 2.31 5.50 4.34
N SER A 232 2.14 4.28 4.87
CA SER A 232 1.22 4.05 5.99
C SER A 232 1.63 4.85 7.23
N LYS A 233 2.94 4.91 7.56
CA LYS A 233 3.46 5.76 8.63
C LYS A 233 3.21 7.24 8.39
N GLY A 234 3.50 7.73 7.18
CA GLY A 234 3.23 9.12 6.82
C GLY A 234 1.75 9.46 6.88
N ALA A 235 0.88 8.55 6.45
CA ALA A 235 -0.58 8.74 6.44
C ALA A 235 -1.13 8.91 7.87
N VAL A 236 -0.84 7.98 8.78
CA VAL A 236 -1.32 8.05 10.16
C VAL A 236 -0.68 9.17 10.96
N TYR A 237 0.56 9.55 10.64
CA TYR A 237 1.23 10.71 11.23
C TYR A 237 0.52 12.02 10.83
N LEU A 238 0.26 12.24 9.54
CA LEU A 238 -0.41 13.46 9.06
C LEU A 238 -1.88 13.53 9.47
N ALA A 239 -2.53 12.38 9.66
CA ALA A 239 -3.93 12.29 10.09
C ALA A 239 -4.11 12.33 11.63
N ASP A 240 -3.02 12.47 12.40
CA ASP A 240 -3.04 12.37 13.87
C ASP A 240 -3.74 11.10 14.39
N SER A 241 -3.53 9.98 13.68
CA SER A 241 -4.19 8.68 13.91
C SER A 241 -3.17 7.59 14.21
N GLN A 242 -2.09 7.93 14.92
CA GLN A 242 -1.00 6.99 15.24
C GLN A 242 -1.36 6.00 16.36
N HIS A 243 -2.49 6.17 17.04
CA HIS A 243 -2.95 5.29 18.12
C HIS A 243 -4.25 4.59 17.74
N GLY A 244 -4.37 3.29 18.05
CA GLY A 244 -5.52 2.49 17.69
C GLY A 244 -5.50 2.02 16.23
N PRO A 245 -6.63 1.44 15.76
CA PRO A 245 -6.74 0.94 14.40
C PRO A 245 -7.01 2.08 13.41
N SER A 246 -6.56 1.92 12.16
CA SER A 246 -6.93 2.78 11.04
C SER A 246 -6.76 2.02 9.71
N THR A 247 -7.35 2.55 8.63
CA THR A 247 -7.21 2.00 7.28
C THR A 247 -6.66 3.07 6.36
N VAL A 248 -5.51 2.82 5.75
CA VAL A 248 -4.91 3.73 4.77
C VAL A 248 -5.22 3.22 3.37
N ILE A 249 -5.80 4.09 2.54
CA ILE A 249 -6.04 3.87 1.11
C ILE A 249 -5.15 4.83 0.33
N ASP A 250 -4.13 4.30 -0.35
CA ASP A 250 -3.22 5.06 -1.19
C ASP A 250 -3.49 4.73 -2.66
N ILE A 251 -4.10 5.66 -3.39
CA ILE A 251 -4.35 5.52 -4.83
C ILE A 251 -3.32 6.38 -5.55
N GLY A 252 -2.27 5.73 -6.04
CA GLY A 252 -1.17 6.35 -6.77
C GLY A 252 -1.50 6.64 -8.23
N GLY A 253 -0.47 7.03 -8.98
CA GLY A 253 -0.59 7.26 -10.42
C GLY A 253 -0.75 5.97 -11.22
N MET A 254 -0.06 4.90 -10.85
CA MET A 254 -0.12 3.60 -11.54
C MET A 254 -0.68 2.47 -10.69
N ASP A 255 -0.60 2.57 -9.37
CA ASP A 255 -1.00 1.50 -8.45
C ASP A 255 -2.02 2.00 -7.41
N ASN A 256 -2.52 1.07 -6.61
CA ASN A 256 -3.34 1.36 -5.45
C ASN A 256 -3.02 0.37 -4.31
N LYS A 257 -3.21 0.82 -3.07
CA LYS A 257 -2.85 0.09 -1.86
C LYS A 257 -3.92 0.29 -0.81
N ALA A 258 -4.23 -0.77 -0.07
CA ALA A 258 -5.02 -0.71 1.13
C ALA A 258 -4.21 -1.33 2.27
N ILE A 259 -4.10 -0.63 3.39
CA ILE A 259 -3.20 -1.00 4.49
C ILE A 259 -3.96 -0.83 5.81
N SER A 260 -4.11 -1.90 6.56
CA SER A 260 -4.52 -1.82 7.96
C SER A 260 -3.34 -1.36 8.81
N VAL A 261 -3.59 -0.47 9.76
CA VAL A 261 -2.57 0.03 10.68
C VAL A 261 -3.09 -0.09 12.10
N GLN A 262 -2.24 -0.53 13.03
CA GLN A 262 -2.54 -0.59 14.45
C GLN A 262 -1.41 0.06 15.23
N ASP A 263 -1.74 1.09 16.01
CA ASP A 263 -0.76 1.87 16.81
C ASP A 263 0.42 2.35 15.95
N GLY A 264 0.07 2.88 14.78
CA GLY A 264 1.02 3.38 13.80
C GLY A 264 1.83 2.29 13.10
N ILE A 265 1.66 1.00 13.41
CA ILE A 265 2.40 -0.08 12.77
C ILE A 265 1.52 -0.71 11.67
N PRO A 266 1.97 -0.72 10.40
CA PRO A 266 1.25 -1.39 9.33
C PRO A 266 1.14 -2.90 9.59
N GLY A 267 -0.06 -3.44 9.40
CA GLY A 267 -0.40 -4.84 9.54
C GLY A 267 -0.63 -5.50 8.19
N THR A 268 -1.86 -5.96 7.96
CA THR A 268 -2.30 -6.52 6.68
C THR A 268 -2.33 -5.42 5.61
N PHE A 269 -1.88 -5.75 4.41
CA PHE A 269 -1.98 -4.85 3.26
C PHE A 269 -2.24 -5.61 1.96
N THR A 270 -2.78 -4.87 0.99
CA THR A 270 -2.90 -5.29 -0.40
C THR A 270 -2.30 -4.25 -1.31
N MET A 271 -1.91 -4.69 -2.50
CA MET A 271 -1.37 -3.82 -3.53
C MET A 271 -1.88 -4.27 -4.89
N GLY A 272 -2.66 -3.41 -5.54
CA GLY A 272 -3.25 -3.62 -6.85
C GLY A 272 -2.58 -2.79 -7.94
N GLY A 273 -3.28 -2.65 -9.06
CA GLY A 273 -2.91 -1.69 -10.10
C GLY A 273 -1.81 -2.14 -11.08
N ILE A 274 -1.69 -3.43 -11.38
CA ILE A 274 -0.97 -3.82 -12.62
C ILE A 274 -1.68 -3.21 -13.86
N CYS A 275 -2.99 -2.93 -13.75
CA CYS A 275 -3.76 -2.21 -14.76
C CYS A 275 -4.05 -0.78 -14.31
N ALA A 276 -3.72 0.21 -15.15
CA ALA A 276 -3.90 1.65 -14.93
C ALA A 276 -5.37 2.12 -14.85
N GLY A 277 -6.33 1.20 -14.86
CA GLY A 277 -7.77 1.48 -14.81
C GLY A 277 -8.30 1.99 -13.47
N ALA A 278 -7.65 1.54 -12.38
CA ALA A 278 -7.98 1.88 -10.99
C ALA A 278 -6.90 2.77 -10.35
N SER A 279 -6.41 3.76 -11.08
CA SER A 279 -5.33 4.64 -10.62
C SER A 279 -5.51 6.07 -11.12
N GLY A 280 -4.69 6.99 -10.60
CA GLY A 280 -4.68 8.38 -11.03
C GLY A 280 -4.47 8.58 -12.53
N ARG A 281 -3.84 7.61 -13.22
CA ARG A 281 -3.64 7.68 -14.67
C ARG A 281 -4.95 7.70 -15.46
N PHE A 282 -5.95 6.94 -15.03
CA PHE A 282 -7.26 7.00 -15.67
C PHE A 282 -7.95 8.35 -15.45
N LEU A 283 -7.80 8.94 -14.26
CA LEU A 283 -8.33 10.26 -13.94
C LEU A 283 -7.62 11.38 -14.73
N GLU A 284 -6.30 11.30 -14.91
CA GLU A 284 -5.56 12.19 -15.81
C GLU A 284 -6.06 12.12 -17.26
N MET A 285 -6.29 10.91 -17.77
CA MET A 285 -6.84 10.71 -19.12
C MET A 285 -8.25 11.28 -19.24
N THR A 286 -9.07 11.11 -18.20
CA THR A 286 -10.42 11.66 -18.11
C THR A 286 -10.37 13.19 -18.15
N ALA A 287 -9.58 13.84 -17.28
CA ALA A 287 -9.43 15.30 -17.25
C ALA A 287 -8.98 15.86 -18.61
N LYS A 288 -7.96 15.24 -19.21
CA LYS A 288 -7.47 15.62 -20.54
C LYS A 288 -8.56 15.50 -21.62
N ARG A 289 -9.41 14.47 -21.55
CA ARG A 289 -10.48 14.27 -22.54
C ARG A 289 -11.65 15.23 -22.35
N LEU A 290 -11.93 15.65 -21.11
CA LEU A 290 -12.89 16.70 -20.80
C LEU A 290 -12.35 18.11 -21.12
N GLY A 291 -11.03 18.24 -21.27
CA GLY A 291 -10.39 19.51 -21.58
C GLY A 291 -10.19 20.41 -20.36
N VAL A 292 -10.05 19.80 -19.18
CA VAL A 292 -9.82 20.49 -17.89
C VAL A 292 -8.49 20.07 -17.28
N ASP A 293 -7.96 20.87 -16.36
CA ASP A 293 -6.81 20.47 -15.56
C ASP A 293 -7.19 19.37 -14.55
N ILE A 294 -6.23 18.53 -14.15
CA ILE A 294 -6.48 17.46 -13.17
C ILE A 294 -6.99 18.00 -11.83
N THR A 295 -6.57 19.21 -11.43
CA THR A 295 -7.03 19.89 -10.21
C THR A 295 -8.50 20.30 -10.29
N GLU A 296 -9.05 20.48 -11.49
CA GLU A 296 -10.44 20.86 -11.72
C GLU A 296 -11.37 19.64 -11.79
N LEU A 297 -10.84 18.44 -12.01
CA LEU A 297 -11.62 17.21 -12.16
C LEU A 297 -12.46 16.90 -10.91
N GLY A 298 -11.89 17.07 -9.72
CA GLY A 298 -12.58 16.84 -8.45
C GLY A 298 -13.80 17.76 -8.28
N PRO A 299 -13.64 19.09 -8.31
CA PRO A 299 -14.75 20.04 -8.28
C PRO A 299 -15.78 19.84 -9.38
N LEU A 300 -15.37 19.42 -10.58
CA LEU A 300 -16.28 19.10 -11.68
C LEU A 300 -17.14 17.86 -11.37
N ALA A 301 -16.51 16.79 -10.88
CA ALA A 301 -17.18 15.56 -10.48
C ALA A 301 -18.20 15.79 -9.34
N MET A 302 -17.93 16.73 -8.43
CA MET A 302 -18.86 17.06 -7.33
C MET A 302 -20.21 17.62 -7.79
N LYS A 303 -20.29 18.13 -9.03
CA LYS A 303 -21.51 18.69 -9.63
C LYS A 303 -22.33 17.67 -10.42
N GLY A 304 -21.78 16.48 -10.66
CA GLY A 304 -22.40 15.44 -11.47
C GLY A 304 -23.00 14.30 -10.64
N MET A 305 -23.67 13.39 -11.32
CA MET A 305 -24.21 12.16 -10.77
C MET A 305 -23.58 10.95 -11.47
N SER A 306 -22.83 10.13 -10.73
CA SER A 306 -22.14 8.96 -11.28
C SER A 306 -23.08 7.95 -11.95
N THR A 307 -24.33 7.84 -11.47
CA THR A 307 -25.34 6.91 -12.01
C THR A 307 -25.87 7.29 -13.39
N MET A 308 -25.61 8.52 -13.86
CA MET A 308 -26.09 8.98 -15.17
C MET A 308 -25.23 8.45 -16.33
N VAL A 309 -24.00 8.02 -16.04
CA VAL A 309 -23.05 7.53 -17.05
C VAL A 309 -22.58 6.13 -16.66
N PRO A 310 -22.96 5.07 -17.41
CA PRO A 310 -22.43 3.74 -17.16
C PRO A 310 -20.95 3.71 -17.55
N MET A 311 -20.08 3.60 -16.55
CA MET A 311 -18.63 3.58 -16.75
C MET A 311 -18.00 2.36 -16.10
N ASN A 312 -17.11 1.70 -16.84
CA ASN A 312 -16.31 0.60 -16.34
C ASN A 312 -14.85 0.86 -16.74
N SER A 313 -14.03 1.28 -15.79
CA SER A 313 -12.61 1.56 -16.02
C SER A 313 -11.67 0.40 -15.67
N TYR A 314 -12.17 -0.83 -15.46
CA TYR A 314 -11.34 -2.02 -15.16
C TYR A 314 -10.18 -2.18 -16.15
N CYS A 315 -10.46 -1.87 -17.41
CA CYS A 315 -9.44 -1.62 -18.41
C CYS A 315 -9.48 -0.13 -18.77
N ILE A 316 -8.33 0.55 -18.66
CA ILE A 316 -8.21 1.98 -19.00
C ILE A 316 -8.68 2.29 -20.44
N VAL A 317 -8.50 1.34 -21.37
CA VAL A 317 -8.96 1.46 -22.76
C VAL A 317 -10.48 1.45 -22.84
N PHE A 318 -11.14 0.50 -22.16
CA PHE A 318 -12.60 0.43 -22.14
C PHE A 318 -13.23 1.58 -21.35
N GLY A 319 -12.62 2.00 -20.24
CA GLY A 319 -13.05 3.18 -19.51
C GLY A 319 -13.00 4.44 -20.37
N THR A 320 -11.91 4.61 -21.14
CA THR A 320 -11.79 5.72 -22.09
C THR A 320 -12.86 5.63 -23.19
N GLN A 321 -13.14 4.44 -23.72
CA GLN A 321 -14.20 4.25 -24.71
C GLN A 321 -15.59 4.58 -24.14
N SER A 322 -15.90 4.14 -22.92
CA SER A 322 -17.16 4.49 -22.24
C SER A 322 -17.31 5.99 -22.08
N LEU A 323 -16.24 6.68 -21.66
CA LEU A 323 -16.22 8.14 -21.55
C LEU A 323 -16.50 8.83 -22.89
N VAL A 324 -15.86 8.39 -23.97
CA VAL A 324 -16.07 8.95 -25.32
C VAL A 324 -17.51 8.75 -25.77
N ASN A 325 -18.07 7.56 -25.56
CA ASN A 325 -19.45 7.25 -25.94
C ASN A 325 -20.45 8.09 -25.14
N ALA A 326 -20.23 8.28 -23.84
CA ALA A 326 -21.10 9.08 -22.98
C ALA A 326 -21.16 10.54 -23.44
N LEU A 327 -20.02 11.14 -23.75
CA LEU A 327 -19.95 12.51 -24.30
C LEU A 327 -20.63 12.60 -25.67
N ALA A 328 -20.41 11.62 -26.55
CA ALA A 328 -21.04 11.58 -27.87
C ALA A 328 -22.58 11.42 -27.77
N ALA A 329 -23.06 10.76 -26.73
CA ALA A 329 -24.48 10.61 -26.43
C ALA A 329 -25.10 11.85 -25.74
N GLY A 330 -24.32 12.91 -25.49
CA GLY A 330 -24.79 14.16 -24.89
C GLY A 330 -24.78 14.21 -23.36
N SER A 331 -24.08 13.27 -22.70
CA SER A 331 -23.88 13.35 -21.24
C SER A 331 -23.10 14.61 -20.87
N SER A 332 -23.42 15.19 -19.71
CA SER A 332 -22.70 16.36 -19.19
C SER A 332 -21.25 16.00 -18.82
N GLN A 333 -20.35 16.98 -18.79
CA GLN A 333 -18.97 16.72 -18.38
C GLN A 333 -18.89 16.41 -16.88
N GLU A 334 -19.78 17.00 -16.09
CA GLU A 334 -19.95 16.78 -14.67
C GLU A 334 -20.29 15.32 -14.37
N ASP A 335 -21.29 14.76 -15.05
CA ASP A 335 -21.70 13.36 -14.87
C ASP A 335 -20.60 12.38 -15.29
N VAL A 336 -19.89 12.70 -16.37
CA VAL A 336 -18.75 11.90 -16.84
C VAL A 336 -17.60 11.93 -15.83
N ALA A 337 -17.28 13.09 -15.26
CA ALA A 337 -16.25 13.23 -14.23
C ALA A 337 -16.64 12.47 -12.94
N ALA A 338 -17.91 12.56 -12.53
CA ALA A 338 -18.46 11.82 -11.39
C ALA A 338 -18.38 10.30 -11.62
N ALA A 339 -18.76 9.81 -12.80
CA ALA A 339 -18.69 8.40 -13.14
C ALA A 339 -17.25 7.88 -13.21
N ALA A 340 -16.30 8.69 -13.68
CA ALA A 340 -14.88 8.32 -13.69
C ALA A 340 -14.31 8.16 -12.28
N CYS A 341 -14.62 9.10 -11.38
CA CYS A 341 -14.23 9.00 -9.97
C CYS A 341 -14.85 7.77 -9.31
N HIS A 342 -16.15 7.54 -9.54
CA HIS A 342 -16.87 6.39 -9.01
C HIS A 342 -16.29 5.06 -9.51
N SER A 343 -16.00 4.94 -10.81
CA SER A 343 -15.46 3.70 -11.38
C SER A 343 -14.08 3.33 -10.81
N VAL A 344 -13.22 4.33 -10.53
CA VAL A 344 -11.94 4.09 -9.85
C VAL A 344 -12.16 3.64 -8.40
N ALA A 345 -13.05 4.32 -7.67
CA ALA A 345 -13.34 3.96 -6.29
C ALA A 345 -13.95 2.55 -6.17
N GLU A 346 -14.89 2.21 -7.06
CA GLU A 346 -15.55 0.90 -7.13
C GLU A 346 -14.53 -0.22 -7.35
N GLN A 347 -13.57 -0.05 -8.27
CA GLN A 347 -12.54 -1.06 -8.48
C GLN A 347 -11.59 -1.23 -7.30
N VAL A 348 -11.21 -0.15 -6.63
CA VAL A 348 -10.38 -0.24 -5.43
C VAL A 348 -11.16 -0.96 -4.32
N PHE A 349 -12.45 -0.66 -4.17
CA PHE A 349 -13.35 -1.35 -3.24
C PHE A 349 -13.47 -2.85 -3.54
N GLU A 350 -13.73 -3.22 -4.79
CA GLU A 350 -13.95 -4.61 -5.20
C GLU A 350 -12.66 -5.45 -5.22
N GLN A 351 -11.51 -4.86 -5.55
CA GLN A 351 -10.26 -5.60 -5.72
C GLN A 351 -9.35 -5.57 -4.50
N GLN A 352 -9.31 -4.47 -3.75
CA GLN A 352 -8.36 -4.29 -2.64
C GLN A 352 -9.03 -4.49 -1.29
N LEU A 353 -10.19 -3.87 -1.09
CA LEU A 353 -10.80 -3.81 0.24
C LEU A 353 -11.48 -5.12 0.65
N GLN A 354 -11.65 -6.07 -0.27
CA GLN A 354 -12.04 -7.45 0.08
C GLN A 354 -10.92 -8.20 0.82
N GLU A 355 -9.68 -7.74 0.71
CA GLU A 355 -8.50 -8.40 1.26
C GLU A 355 -7.89 -7.66 2.47
N VAL A 356 -8.54 -6.60 2.97
CA VAL A 356 -8.13 -5.87 4.18
C VAL A 356 -9.36 -5.60 5.04
N ASP A 357 -9.23 -5.81 6.35
CA ASP A 357 -10.31 -5.48 7.28
C ASP A 357 -10.36 -3.95 7.44
N ILE A 358 -11.44 -3.34 6.97
CA ILE A 358 -11.63 -1.89 7.07
C ILE A 358 -11.92 -1.52 8.53
N LYS A 359 -11.11 -0.62 9.06
CA LYS A 359 -11.20 -0.01 10.39
C LYS A 359 -11.16 1.51 10.26
N GLU A 360 -12.05 2.18 10.97
CA GLU A 360 -12.04 3.63 11.08
C GLU A 360 -10.91 4.13 12.01
N PRO A 361 -10.32 5.31 11.72
CA PRO A 361 -10.63 6.16 10.56
C PRO A 361 -10.09 5.57 9.25
N VAL A 362 -10.84 5.79 8.16
CA VAL A 362 -10.37 5.50 6.80
C VAL A 362 -9.67 6.74 6.25
N ILE A 363 -8.37 6.61 5.98
CA ILE A 363 -7.48 7.71 5.59
C ILE A 363 -7.12 7.53 4.12
N MET A 364 -7.49 8.48 3.27
CA MET A 364 -7.13 8.45 1.85
C MET A 364 -5.97 9.40 1.55
N VAL A 365 -4.95 8.88 0.87
CA VAL A 365 -3.67 9.57 0.64
C VAL A 365 -3.19 9.42 -0.81
N GLY A 366 -2.03 10.02 -1.10
CA GLY A 366 -1.49 10.09 -2.46
C GLY A 366 -2.08 11.25 -3.25
N GLY A 367 -1.57 11.50 -4.45
CA GLY A 367 -1.98 12.67 -5.26
C GLY A 367 -3.47 12.67 -5.63
N THR A 368 -4.08 11.49 -5.77
CA THR A 368 -5.51 11.36 -6.10
C THR A 368 -6.43 11.69 -4.94
N SER A 369 -5.93 11.71 -3.69
CA SER A 369 -6.71 12.15 -2.53
C SER A 369 -7.14 13.61 -2.60
N LEU A 370 -6.50 14.41 -3.44
CA LEU A 370 -6.89 15.80 -3.71
C LEU A 370 -8.09 15.91 -4.67
N ILE A 371 -8.50 14.81 -5.31
CA ILE A 371 -9.64 14.77 -6.23
C ILE A 371 -10.90 14.52 -5.40
N GLN A 372 -11.58 15.61 -5.00
CA GLN A 372 -12.75 15.56 -4.13
C GLN A 372 -13.84 14.58 -4.58
N GLY A 373 -14.10 14.48 -5.89
CA GLY A 373 -15.06 13.51 -6.43
C GLY A 373 -14.68 12.04 -6.16
N LEU A 374 -13.39 11.71 -6.14
CA LEU A 374 -12.90 10.37 -5.79
C LEU A 374 -13.07 10.10 -4.29
N VAL A 375 -12.73 11.08 -3.45
CA VAL A 375 -12.92 11.00 -1.99
C VAL A 375 -14.38 10.75 -1.65
N ARG A 376 -15.29 11.54 -2.25
CA ARG A 376 -16.74 11.37 -2.08
C ARG A 376 -17.20 9.98 -2.53
N ALA A 377 -16.81 9.55 -3.73
CA ALA A 377 -17.21 8.25 -4.24
C ALA A 377 -16.73 7.09 -3.35
N MET A 378 -15.52 7.19 -2.80
CA MET A 378 -15.00 6.20 -1.85
C MET A 378 -15.80 6.19 -0.54
N GLY A 379 -16.11 7.36 0.01
CA GLY A 379 -16.95 7.48 1.21
C GLY A 379 -18.37 6.95 1.00
N ASP A 380 -18.97 7.23 -0.16
CA ASP A 380 -20.29 6.70 -0.55
C ASP A 380 -20.25 5.17 -0.66
N LEU A 381 -19.20 4.57 -1.21
CA LEU A 381 -19.07 3.10 -1.30
C LEU A 381 -18.85 2.44 0.06
N LEU A 382 -18.02 3.07 0.90
CA LEU A 382 -17.67 2.55 2.23
C LEU A 382 -18.70 2.87 3.31
N GLN A 383 -19.65 3.76 3.03
CA GLN A 383 -20.63 4.27 4.00
C GLN A 383 -19.95 4.83 5.26
N THR A 384 -18.82 5.50 5.07
CA THR A 384 -18.02 6.13 6.13
C THR A 384 -17.40 7.42 5.63
N ASP A 385 -17.12 8.35 6.55
CA ASP A 385 -16.34 9.53 6.24
C ASP A 385 -14.88 9.17 5.95
N ILE A 386 -14.31 9.82 4.93
CA ILE A 386 -12.92 9.64 4.53
C ILE A 386 -12.09 10.80 5.07
N VAL A 387 -11.06 10.48 5.84
CA VAL A 387 -10.07 11.44 6.32
C VAL A 387 -9.04 11.67 5.21
N VAL A 388 -8.92 12.92 4.75
CA VAL A 388 -7.83 13.35 3.86
C VAL A 388 -6.99 14.35 4.62
N PRO A 389 -5.80 13.96 5.11
CA PRO A 389 -4.97 14.86 5.91
C PRO A 389 -4.36 15.97 5.04
N HIS A 390 -4.01 17.09 5.66
CA HIS A 390 -3.21 18.11 4.99
C HIS A 390 -1.88 17.51 4.52
N HIS A 391 -1.41 17.89 3.34
CA HIS A 391 -0.23 17.28 2.69
C HIS A 391 -0.36 15.78 2.37
N SER A 392 -1.57 15.25 2.18
CA SER A 392 -1.83 13.83 1.86
C SER A 392 -1.05 13.29 0.64
N GLN A 393 -0.64 14.13 -0.31
CA GLN A 393 0.18 13.76 -1.46
C GLN A 393 1.66 13.54 -1.12
N TYR A 394 2.11 13.98 0.06
CA TYR A 394 3.51 13.94 0.51
C TYR A 394 3.78 12.79 1.49
N ILE A 395 2.82 11.88 1.72
CA ILE A 395 2.91 10.85 2.76
C ILE A 395 4.20 10.02 2.72
N GLY A 396 4.73 9.69 1.54
CA GLY A 396 5.96 8.91 1.41
C GLY A 396 7.19 9.72 1.81
N ALA A 397 7.23 11.01 1.46
CA ALA A 397 8.30 11.91 1.86
C ALA A 397 8.22 12.23 3.36
N VAL A 398 7.02 12.50 3.89
CA VAL A 398 6.81 12.71 5.33
C VAL A 398 7.19 11.47 6.14
N GLY A 399 6.69 10.29 5.76
CA GLY A 399 7.04 9.03 6.41
C GLY A 399 8.54 8.75 6.34
N SER A 400 9.19 9.08 5.22
CA SER A 400 10.64 8.91 5.06
C SER A 400 11.42 9.81 6.02
N ALA A 401 11.05 11.09 6.11
CA ALA A 401 11.68 12.05 7.04
C ALA A 401 11.46 11.63 8.50
N LEU A 402 10.22 11.25 8.84
CA LEU A 402 9.84 10.74 10.16
C LEU A 402 10.68 9.54 10.58
N LEU A 403 10.83 8.52 9.72
CA LEU A 403 11.59 7.32 10.06
C LEU A 403 13.11 7.58 10.01
N ALA A 404 13.59 8.41 9.08
CA ALA A 404 15.01 8.76 8.96
C ALA A 404 15.55 9.47 10.21
N SER A 405 14.72 10.22 10.94
CA SER A 405 15.14 10.86 12.20
C SER A 405 15.61 9.87 13.28
N GLY A 406 15.25 8.58 13.18
CA GLY A 406 15.82 7.52 14.01
C GLY A 406 17.31 7.21 13.74
N PHE A 407 17.92 7.80 12.71
CA PHE A 407 19.31 7.60 12.31
C PHE A 407 20.20 8.82 12.54
N ILE A 408 19.67 9.89 13.15
CA ILE A 408 20.47 11.07 13.52
C ILE A 408 21.54 10.61 14.52
N LYS A 409 22.80 10.75 14.12
CA LYS A 409 23.96 10.45 14.99
C LYS A 409 24.19 11.69 15.85
N ASP A 410 23.70 11.67 17.09
CA ASP A 410 24.17 12.47 18.24
C ASP A 410 23.20 12.33 19.44
N ARG A 411 22.87 11.08 19.81
CA ARG A 411 22.29 10.76 21.12
C ARG A 411 23.01 9.60 21.77
#